data_AF-A0A6G1SA50-F1
#
_entry.id   AF-A0A6G1SA50-F1
#
_cell.length_a   1.000
_cell.length_b   1.000
_cell.length_c   1.000
_cell.angle_alpha   90.00
_cell.angle_beta   90.00
_cell.angle_gamma   90.00
#
_symmetry.space_group_name_H-M   'P 1'
#
loop_
_entity.id
_entity.type
_entity.pdbx_description
1 polymer ?
#
loop_
_entity_poly.entity_id
_entity_poly.type
_entity_poly.pdbx_seq_one_letter_code
_entity_poly.pdbx_strand_id
1 'polypeptide(L)'
;KRHFTAPSHVRRQLMSAPLSKELRQKYNVKSMPIRKDDEVQVVRGHYKGQQVGKVVQVYRKKFVIYIERIQREKANGASVYVGIHPSKCVIVKLKIDKDRKNIIDRRSKGRLAALGKDKGKYSEESTAMETS
;
A
#
# COMPACT_ATOMS: atom_id res chain seq x y z
N LYS A 1 -24.48 -2.38 0.97
CA LYS A 1 -24.42 -3.51 0.01
C LYS A 1 -23.12 -3.53 -0.82
N ARG A 2 -22.82 -2.50 -1.62
CA ARG A 2 -21.66 -2.42 -2.54
C ARG A 2 -20.29 -2.79 -1.94
N HIS A 3 -19.98 -2.35 -0.72
CA HIS A 3 -18.70 -2.64 -0.06
C HIS A 3 -18.52 -4.14 0.27
N PHE A 4 -19.52 -4.74 0.92
CA PHE A 4 -19.45 -6.13 1.38
C PHE A 4 -19.57 -7.14 0.24
N THR A 5 -20.30 -6.81 -0.82
CA THR A 5 -20.47 -7.66 -2.02
C THR A 5 -19.44 -7.37 -3.12
N ALA A 6 -18.43 -6.54 -2.86
CA ALA A 6 -17.44 -6.17 -3.87
C ALA A 6 -16.63 -7.38 -4.38
N PRO A 7 -16.33 -7.46 -5.70
CA PRO A 7 -15.47 -8.50 -6.25
C PRO A 7 -13.98 -8.28 -5.87
N SER A 8 -13.15 -9.31 -6.07
CA SER A 8 -11.75 -9.35 -5.60
C SER A 8 -10.89 -8.18 -6.10
N HIS A 9 -11.06 -7.74 -7.35
CA HIS A 9 -10.30 -6.63 -7.92
C HIS A 9 -10.69 -5.27 -7.29
N VAL A 10 -11.96 -5.07 -6.93
CA VAL A 10 -12.42 -3.89 -6.18
C VAL A 10 -11.93 -3.97 -4.74
N ARG A 11 -12.02 -5.14 -4.10
CA ARG A 11 -11.49 -5.34 -2.74
C ARG A 11 -9.99 -5.07 -2.66
N ARG A 12 -9.22 -5.38 -3.70
CA ARG A 12 -7.80 -4.99 -3.79
C ARG A 12 -7.61 -3.48 -3.68
N GLN A 13 -8.45 -2.68 -4.33
CA GLN A 13 -8.35 -1.22 -4.27
C GLN A 13 -8.80 -0.68 -2.91
N LEU A 14 -9.87 -1.23 -2.35
CA LEU A 14 -10.38 -0.90 -1.00
C LEU A 14 -9.36 -1.23 0.09
N MET A 15 -8.67 -2.37 -0.03
CA MET A 15 -7.59 -2.80 0.86
C MET A 15 -6.27 -2.10 0.55
N SER A 16 -6.29 -0.77 0.62
CA SER A 16 -5.10 0.08 0.52
C SER A 16 -4.60 0.48 1.90
N ALA A 17 -3.29 0.65 2.01
CA ALA A 17 -2.64 1.15 3.22
C ALA A 17 -1.84 2.43 2.89
N PRO A 18 -1.75 3.38 3.84
CA PRO A 18 -0.90 4.56 3.72
C PRO A 18 0.59 4.15 3.63
N LEU A 19 1.36 4.94 2.89
CA LEU A 19 2.82 4.81 2.82
C LEU A 19 3.49 5.59 3.96
N SER A 20 4.67 5.13 4.38
CA SER A 20 5.55 5.86 5.31
C SER A 20 5.94 7.23 4.76
N LYS A 21 6.37 8.16 5.63
CA LYS A 21 6.75 9.52 5.20
C LYS A 21 7.87 9.49 4.14
N GLU A 22 8.86 8.63 4.32
CA GLU A 22 9.97 8.42 3.39
C GLU A 22 9.48 7.93 2.01
N LEU A 23 8.63 6.89 1.99
CA LEU A 23 8.06 6.39 0.73
C LEU A 23 7.15 7.40 0.05
N ARG A 24 6.42 8.21 0.82
CA ARG A 24 5.57 9.28 0.29
C ARG A 24 6.40 10.37 -0.37
N GLN A 25 7.56 10.72 0.18
CA GLN A 25 8.47 11.69 -0.42
C GLN A 25 9.12 11.11 -1.67
N LYS A 26 9.62 9.86 -1.59
CA LYS A 26 10.29 9.18 -2.71
C LYS A 26 9.39 9.01 -3.94
N TYR A 27 8.15 8.57 -3.74
CA TYR A 27 7.26 8.21 -4.84
C TYR A 27 6.13 9.21 -5.08
N ASN A 28 5.99 10.24 -4.24
CA ASN A 28 4.88 11.20 -4.28
C ASN A 28 3.49 10.54 -4.33
N VAL A 29 3.29 9.42 -3.64
CA VAL A 29 1.98 8.74 -3.54
C VAL A 29 1.61 8.60 -2.06
N LYS A 30 0.33 8.84 -1.71
CA LYS A 30 -0.14 8.76 -0.31
C LYS A 30 -0.41 7.32 0.15
N SER A 31 -0.98 6.48 -0.70
CA SER A 31 -1.41 5.12 -0.36
C SER A 31 -1.26 4.16 -1.53
N MET A 32 -1.10 2.87 -1.20
CA MET A 32 -1.00 1.79 -2.18
C MET A 32 -1.82 0.57 -1.75
N PRO A 33 -2.41 -0.18 -2.70
CA PRO A 33 -2.94 -1.52 -2.43
C PRO A 33 -1.87 -2.42 -1.83
N ILE A 34 -2.18 -3.08 -0.73
CA ILE A 34 -1.24 -3.95 -0.03
C ILE A 34 -1.02 -5.26 -0.79
N ARG A 35 0.22 -5.75 -0.85
CA ARG A 35 0.58 -7.05 -1.43
C ARG A 35 1.25 -7.95 -0.39
N LYS A 36 1.30 -9.24 -0.71
CA LYS A 36 2.19 -10.19 -0.04
C LYS A 36 3.64 -9.70 -0.18
N ASP A 37 4.41 -9.92 0.87
CA ASP A 37 5.82 -9.52 1.01
C ASP A 37 6.08 -8.00 1.10
N ASP A 38 5.04 -7.16 1.16
CA ASP A 38 5.25 -5.78 1.62
C ASP A 38 5.60 -5.80 3.12
N GLU A 39 6.46 -4.89 3.55
CA GLU A 39 6.77 -4.71 4.98
C GLU A 39 5.90 -3.59 5.55
N VAL A 40 5.24 -3.88 6.66
CA VAL A 40 4.24 -2.99 7.27
C VAL A 40 4.47 -2.84 8.76
N GLN A 41 4.11 -1.66 9.25
CA GLN A 41 4.08 -1.32 10.66
C GLN A 41 2.63 -1.10 11.09
N VAL A 42 2.23 -1.63 12.25
CA VAL A 42 0.88 -1.41 12.80
C VAL A 42 0.86 -0.14 13.64
N VAL A 43 -0.03 0.79 13.30
CA VAL A 43 -0.11 2.11 13.95
C VAL A 43 -1.32 2.25 14.88
N ARG A 44 -2.32 1.37 14.78
CA ARG A 44 -3.54 1.40 15.59
C ARG A 44 -3.92 0.01 16.10
N GLY A 45 -4.48 -0.04 17.31
CA GLY A 45 -4.97 -1.27 17.96
C GLY A 45 -3.98 -1.86 18.96
N HIS A 46 -4.31 -3.04 19.47
CA HIS A 46 -3.53 -3.73 20.52
C HIS A 46 -2.08 -4.04 20.08
N TYR A 47 -1.90 -4.44 18.82
CA TYR A 47 -0.59 -4.77 18.25
C TYR A 47 0.15 -3.54 17.69
N LYS A 48 -0.15 -2.33 18.16
CA LYS A 48 0.55 -1.10 17.76
C LYS A 48 2.00 -1.17 18.27
N GLY A 49 2.96 -0.86 17.40
CA GLY A 49 4.38 -0.83 17.80
C GLY A 49 5.30 -0.30 16.70
N GLN A 50 6.59 -0.18 17.04
CA GLN A 50 7.63 0.17 16.06
C GLN A 50 8.09 -1.02 15.22
N GLN A 51 7.72 -2.24 15.62
CA GLN A 51 8.12 -3.44 14.90
C GLN A 51 7.49 -3.48 13.51
N VAL A 52 8.35 -3.63 12.52
CA VAL A 52 7.96 -3.88 11.13
C VAL A 52 7.80 -5.39 10.95
N GLY A 53 6.73 -5.78 10.29
CA GLY A 53 6.45 -7.17 9.95
C GLY A 53 6.14 -7.32 8.47
N LYS A 54 6.55 -8.44 7.89
CA LYS A 54 6.24 -8.78 6.50
C LYS A 54 4.80 -9.29 6.38
N VAL A 55 4.10 -8.87 5.34
CA VAL A 55 2.75 -9.37 5.02
C VAL A 55 2.86 -10.78 4.45
N VAL A 56 2.34 -11.76 5.19
CA VAL A 56 2.33 -13.18 4.78
C VAL A 56 1.23 -13.44 3.75
N GLN A 57 0.04 -12.90 4.01
CA GLN A 57 -1.13 -13.12 3.17
C GLN A 57 -2.12 -11.95 3.26
N VAL A 58 -2.77 -11.67 2.13
CA VAL A 58 -3.86 -10.69 2.03
C VAL A 58 -5.18 -11.44 1.85
N TYR A 59 -5.96 -11.56 2.92
CA TYR A 59 -7.24 -12.28 2.91
C TYR A 59 -8.38 -11.33 2.51
N ARG A 60 -8.54 -11.14 1.20
CA ARG A 60 -9.51 -10.16 0.66
C ARG A 60 -10.96 -10.47 1.02
N LYS A 61 -11.34 -11.74 1.17
CA LYS A 61 -12.73 -12.11 1.53
C LYS A 61 -13.15 -11.63 2.93
N LYS A 62 -12.20 -11.45 3.84
CA LYS A 62 -12.41 -10.99 5.22
C LYS A 62 -11.92 -9.55 5.45
N PHE A 63 -11.41 -8.87 4.42
CA PHE A 63 -10.82 -7.53 4.54
C PHE A 63 -9.67 -7.42 5.56
N VAL A 64 -8.91 -8.50 5.75
CA VAL A 64 -7.78 -8.54 6.69
C VAL A 64 -6.47 -8.96 6.03
N ILE A 65 -5.37 -8.53 6.62
CA ILE A 65 -4.02 -8.96 6.31
C ILE A 65 -3.44 -9.75 7.49
N TYR A 66 -2.57 -10.71 7.17
CA TYR A 66 -1.77 -11.43 8.15
C TYR A 66 -0.32 -10.97 8.06
N ILE A 67 0.25 -10.67 9.22
CA ILE A 67 1.60 -10.14 9.38
C ILE A 67 2.40 -11.17 10.18
N GLU A 68 3.61 -11.49 9.72
CA GLU A 68 4.42 -12.62 10.21
C GLU A 68 4.61 -12.62 11.73
N ARG A 69 4.91 -11.46 12.32
CA ARG A 69 5.19 -11.31 13.76
C ARG A 69 3.94 -11.09 14.62
N ILE A 70 2.75 -11.04 14.02
CA ILE A 70 1.51 -10.75 14.72
C ILE A 70 0.68 -12.03 14.83
N GLN A 71 0.90 -12.72 15.94
CA GLN A 71 0.29 -13.99 16.25
C GLN A 71 -0.34 -13.96 17.64
N ARG A 72 -1.27 -14.87 17.87
CA ARG A 72 -1.81 -15.20 19.19
C ARG A 72 -1.77 -16.70 19.37
N GLU A 73 -1.56 -17.15 20.59
CA GLU A 73 -1.62 -18.56 20.94
C GLU A 73 -3.08 -19.00 21.13
N LYS A 74 -3.38 -20.21 20.68
CA LYS A 74 -4.62 -20.92 21.01
C LYS A 74 -4.44 -21.72 22.28
N ALA A 75 -5.54 -22.18 22.88
CA ALA A 75 -5.53 -23.07 24.04
C ALA A 75 -4.75 -24.39 23.81
N ASN A 76 -4.62 -24.82 22.56
CA ASN A 76 -3.84 -25.99 22.18
C ASN A 76 -2.34 -25.70 21.93
N GLY A 77 -1.84 -24.52 22.30
CA GLY A 77 -0.43 -24.12 22.15
C GLY A 77 -0.03 -23.71 20.72
N ALA A 78 -0.90 -23.87 19.72
CA ALA A 78 -0.58 -23.48 18.34
C ALA A 78 -0.77 -21.96 18.12
N SER A 79 0.21 -21.33 17.48
CA SER A 79 0.14 -19.91 17.12
C SER A 79 -0.66 -19.68 15.84
N VAL A 80 -1.51 -18.65 15.84
CA VAL A 80 -2.28 -18.23 14.67
C VAL A 80 -2.15 -16.74 14.42
N TYR A 81 -2.09 -16.36 13.15
CA TYR A 81 -2.03 -14.95 12.76
C TYR A 81 -3.30 -14.21 13.16
N VAL A 82 -3.10 -13.00 13.69
CA VAL A 82 -4.22 -12.08 13.95
C VAL A 82 -4.47 -11.25 12.70
N GLY A 83 -5.73 -11.22 12.27
CA GLY A 83 -6.15 -10.43 11.12
C GLY A 83 -6.19 -8.95 11.46
N ILE A 84 -5.41 -8.13 10.74
CA ILE A 84 -5.42 -6.68 10.89
C ILE A 84 -6.02 -6.03 9.65
N HIS A 85 -6.75 -4.94 9.81
CA HIS A 85 -7.26 -4.17 8.67
C HIS A 85 -6.13 -3.29 8.09
N PRO A 86 -5.89 -3.28 6.77
CA PRO A 86 -4.76 -2.57 6.16
C PRO A 86 -4.73 -1.05 6.44
N SER A 87 -5.89 -0.41 6.66
CA SER A 87 -5.93 1.02 7.04
C SER A 87 -5.33 1.33 8.42
N LYS A 88 -5.15 0.31 9.27
CA LYS A 88 -4.50 0.41 10.59
C LYS A 88 -2.98 0.18 10.51
N CYS A 89 -2.46 -0.01 9.31
CA CYS A 89 -1.05 -0.25 9.04
C CYS A 89 -0.46 0.86 8.16
N VAL A 90 0.85 1.02 8.22
CA VAL A 90 1.63 1.87 7.33
C VAL A 90 2.64 0.99 6.60
N ILE A 91 2.74 1.13 5.28
CA ILE A 91 3.75 0.40 4.50
C ILE A 91 5.09 1.11 4.65
N VAL A 92 6.11 0.36 5.06
CA VAL A 92 7.49 0.83 5.26
C VAL A 92 8.37 0.48 4.07
N LYS A 93 8.19 -0.72 3.51
CA LYS A 93 8.88 -1.18 2.29
C LYS A 93 7.91 -1.83 1.33
N LEU A 94 8.02 -1.47 0.06
CA LEU A 94 7.19 -2.01 -1.01
C LEU A 94 7.95 -3.15 -1.71
N LYS A 95 7.29 -4.28 -1.94
CA LYS A 95 7.74 -5.25 -2.93
C LYS A 95 7.50 -4.66 -4.32
N ILE A 96 8.57 -4.29 -5.00
CA ILE A 96 8.51 -3.68 -6.33
C ILE A 96 8.47 -4.79 -7.39
N ASP A 97 7.46 -4.69 -8.26
CA ASP A 97 7.30 -5.46 -9.48
C ASP A 97 7.04 -4.47 -10.65
N LYS A 98 7.11 -4.93 -11.90
CA LYS A 98 6.91 -4.09 -13.09
C LYS A 98 5.58 -3.32 -13.02
N ASP A 99 4.50 -3.99 -12.69
CA ASP A 99 3.16 -3.39 -12.63
C ASP A 99 3.00 -2.42 -11.46
N ARG A 100 3.67 -2.69 -10.33
CA ARG A 100 3.64 -1.83 -9.16
C ARG A 100 4.37 -0.54 -9.45
N LYS A 101 5.51 -0.60 -10.15
CA LYS A 101 6.22 0.57 -10.62
C LYS A 101 5.32 1.40 -11.55
N ASN A 102 4.70 0.77 -12.54
CA ASN A 102 3.74 1.43 -13.44
C ASN A 102 2.57 2.10 -12.69
N ILE A 103 2.02 1.44 -11.66
CA ILE A 103 0.93 2.03 -10.84
C ILE A 103 1.43 3.22 -10.03
N ILE A 104 2.64 3.13 -9.46
CA ILE A 104 3.24 4.21 -8.69
C ILE A 104 3.47 5.42 -9.60
N ASP A 105 4.09 5.22 -10.76
CA ASP A 105 4.41 6.30 -11.70
C ASP A 105 3.13 6.97 -12.20
N ARG A 106 2.10 6.20 -12.57
CA ARG A 106 0.78 6.73 -12.96
C ARG A 106 0.13 7.53 -11.83
N ARG A 107 0.16 7.03 -10.59
CA ARG A 107 -0.43 7.74 -9.43
C ARG A 107 0.35 8.99 -9.05
N SER A 108 1.67 8.96 -9.22
CA SER A 108 2.55 10.11 -8.98
C SER A 108 2.25 11.23 -9.98
N LYS A 109 2.23 10.92 -11.28
CA LYS A 109 1.86 11.86 -12.35
C LYS A 109 0.48 12.48 -12.11
N GLY A 110 -0.54 11.65 -11.84
CA GLY A 110 -1.90 12.14 -11.55
C GLY A 110 -1.96 13.08 -10.34
N ARG A 111 -1.08 12.89 -9.34
CA ARG A 111 -1.00 13.77 -8.18
C ARG A 111 -0.27 15.08 -8.49
N LEU A 112 0.79 15.05 -9.29
CA LEU A 112 1.52 16.25 -9.72
C LEU A 112 0.62 17.19 -10.52
N ALA A 113 -0.16 16.64 -11.45
CA ALA A 113 -1.15 17.37 -12.23
C ALA A 113 -2.21 18.02 -11.32
N ALA A 114 -2.74 17.27 -10.35
CA ALA A 114 -3.72 17.78 -9.38
C ALA A 114 -3.15 18.88 -8.46
N LEU A 115 -1.84 18.89 -8.22
CA LEU A 115 -1.16 19.93 -7.43
C LEU A 115 -0.77 21.16 -8.27
N GLY A 116 -1.05 21.15 -9.58
CA GLY A 116 -0.65 22.23 -10.49
C GLY A 116 0.87 22.36 -10.69
N LYS A 117 1.66 21.41 -10.16
CA LYS A 117 3.13 21.42 -10.27
C LYS A 117 3.64 21.06 -11.66
N ASP A 118 2.77 20.51 -12.49
CA ASP A 118 3.03 20.24 -13.91
C ASP A 118 2.67 21.41 -14.83
N LYS A 119 1.91 22.41 -14.35
CA LYS A 119 1.62 23.60 -15.15
C LYS A 119 2.84 24.52 -15.17
N GLY A 120 3.51 24.60 -16.32
CA GLY A 120 4.64 25.52 -16.57
C GLY A 120 6.04 24.93 -16.36
N LYS A 121 6.18 23.63 -16.09
CA LYS A 121 7.48 22.96 -16.13
C LYS A 121 7.64 22.20 -17.43
N TYR A 122 8.36 22.79 -18.37
CA TYR A 122 8.89 22.06 -19.52
C TYR A 122 10.01 21.14 -19.02
N SER A 123 9.87 19.83 -19.25
CA SER A 123 10.99 18.89 -19.15
C SER A 123 11.70 18.81 -20.49
N GLU A 124 13.00 18.49 -20.51
CA GLU A 124 13.75 18.38 -21.78
C GLU A 124 13.12 17.37 -22.77
N GLU A 125 12.47 16.31 -22.28
CA GLU A 125 11.70 15.36 -23.10
C GLU A 125 10.48 15.99 -23.80
N SER A 126 9.83 16.98 -23.18
CA SER A 126 8.70 17.69 -23.82
C SER A 126 9.17 18.69 -24.87
N THR A 127 10.38 19.27 -24.72
CA THR A 127 10.94 20.22 -25.68
C THR A 127 11.45 19.50 -26.94
N ALA A 128 12.06 18.31 -26.80
CA ALA A 128 12.59 17.53 -27.94
C ALA A 128 11.49 16.97 -28.87
N MET A 129 10.29 16.72 -28.32
CA MET A 129 9.16 16.15 -29.08
C MET A 129 8.38 17.22 -29.86
N GLU A 130 8.52 18.51 -29.53
CA GLU A 130 7.95 19.63 -30.29
C GLU A 130 8.85 20.12 -31.42
N THR A 131 10.15 19.79 -31.40
CA THR A 131 11.14 20.22 -32.41
C THR A 131 11.45 19.15 -33.47
N SER A 132 10.72 18.04 -33.50
CA SER A 132 10.90 16.93 -34.47
C SER A 132 9.70 16.74 -35.37
#